data_AF-A0A7G6Y1Z9-F1
#
_entry.id   AF-A0A7G6Y1Z9-F1
#
_cell.length_a   1.000
_cell.length_b   1.000
_cell.length_c   1.000
_cell.angle_alpha   90.00
_cell.angle_beta   90.00
_cell.angle_gamma   90.00
#
_symmetry.space_group_name_H-M   'P 1'
#
loop_
_entity.id
_entity.type
_entity.pdbx_description
1 polymer ?
#
loop_
_entity_poly.entity_id
_entity_poly.type
_entity_poly.pdbx_seq_one_letter_code
_entity_poly.pdbx_strand_id
1 'polypeptide(L)'
;MSLAAVLYSTKQERFMLWTQPLRRYFQFSGRASRAEYWQFIAVAVAAYLFAGMLDLGREGLSGTPWLALLVMLGLAIPAYAVTFRRLHDRGVTGWVIGLQWVLNGIYFVVDRMRAGTRGSLIDAPFALINGIDILLTLALAIYIVVQLSRPGDVGDNAYGPPPSDHIVATPSADARRAADRVSELERLTKLHRGGVLTDAEFEQQKAASLDRG
;
A
#
# COMPACT_ATOMS: atom_id res chain seq x y z
N MET A 1 17.97 -6.95 -24.91
CA MET A 1 17.81 -5.97 -23.80
C MET A 1 18.67 -6.44 -22.64
N SER A 2 19.60 -5.62 -22.15
CA SER A 2 20.47 -6.00 -21.03
C SER A 2 19.67 -6.29 -19.75
N LEU A 3 20.06 -7.31 -18.99
CA LEU A 3 19.49 -7.65 -17.68
C LEU A 3 19.45 -6.44 -16.74
N ALA A 4 20.45 -5.55 -16.85
CA ALA A 4 20.51 -4.30 -16.12
C ALA A 4 19.39 -3.33 -16.52
N ALA A 5 18.99 -3.26 -17.80
CA ALA A 5 17.90 -2.41 -18.26
C ALA A 5 16.52 -2.90 -17.80
N VAL A 6 16.31 -4.22 -17.75
CA VAL A 6 15.07 -4.83 -17.22
C VAL A 6 14.97 -4.62 -15.71
N LEU A 7 16.04 -4.89 -14.95
CA LEU A 7 16.09 -4.63 -13.52
C LEU A 7 15.98 -3.15 -13.18
N TYR A 8 16.54 -2.26 -14.00
CA TYR A 8 16.41 -0.82 -13.81
C TYR A 8 14.98 -0.35 -14.05
N SER A 9 14.32 -0.81 -15.13
CA SER A 9 12.93 -0.45 -15.44
C SER A 9 11.94 -0.90 -14.36
N THR A 10 12.06 -2.14 -13.88
CA THR A 10 11.22 -2.69 -12.80
C THR A 10 11.42 -1.98 -11.46
N LYS A 11 12.66 -1.54 -11.17
CA LYS A 11 12.96 -0.73 -9.99
C LYS A 11 12.41 0.69 -10.11
N GLN A 12 12.45 1.27 -11.32
CA GLN A 12 11.91 2.60 -11.62
C GLN A 12 10.38 2.63 -11.50
N GLU A 13 9.70 1.60 -12.02
CA GLU A 13 8.23 1.45 -11.91
C GLU A 13 7.78 1.34 -10.45
N ARG A 14 8.55 0.65 -9.59
CA ARG A 14 8.28 0.58 -8.15
C ARG A 14 8.52 1.89 -7.39
N PHE A 15 9.34 2.81 -7.91
CA PHE A 15 9.61 4.10 -7.25
C PHE A 15 8.54 5.17 -7.59
N MET A 16 7.86 5.03 -8.73
CA MET A 16 6.90 6.03 -9.23
C MET A 16 5.43 5.70 -8.87
N LEU A 17 5.19 4.74 -7.98
CA LEU A 17 3.82 4.31 -7.62
C LEU A 17 3.04 5.43 -6.91
N TRP A 18 3.71 6.41 -6.30
CA TRP A 18 3.05 7.59 -5.73
C TRP A 18 2.19 8.38 -6.72
N THR A 19 2.42 8.26 -8.04
CA THR A 19 1.57 8.92 -9.04
C THR A 19 0.26 8.18 -9.33
N GLN A 20 0.16 6.89 -8.96
CA GLN A 20 -1.00 6.05 -9.26
C GLN A 20 -2.28 6.56 -8.59
N PRO A 21 -2.27 7.01 -7.31
CA PRO A 21 -3.47 7.59 -6.71
C PRO A 21 -3.95 8.87 -7.40
N LEU A 22 -3.06 9.67 -7.99
CA LEU A 22 -3.44 10.86 -8.76
C LEU A 22 -4.10 10.49 -10.09
N ARG A 23 -3.66 9.41 -10.75
CA ARG A 23 -4.32 8.87 -11.96
C ARG A 23 -5.67 8.23 -11.65
N ARG A 24 -5.78 7.61 -10.46
CA ARG A 24 -6.95 6.89 -9.98
C ARG A 24 -7.67 7.70 -8.89
N TYR A 25 -7.85 8.99 -9.17
CA TYR A 25 -8.25 10.01 -8.21
C TYR A 25 -9.58 9.69 -7.52
N PHE A 26 -10.62 9.34 -8.29
CA PHE A 26 -11.96 9.00 -7.80
C PHE A 26 -12.25 7.50 -7.76
N GLN A 27 -11.23 6.64 -7.88
CA GLN A 27 -11.43 5.19 -7.97
C GLN A 27 -11.27 4.52 -6.61
N PHE A 28 -12.37 4.29 -5.92
CA PHE A 28 -12.38 3.64 -4.59
C PHE A 28 -12.36 2.09 -4.65
N SER A 29 -12.56 1.50 -5.84
CA SER A 29 -12.54 0.06 -6.05
C SER A 29 -11.17 -0.46 -6.50
N GLY A 30 -10.96 -1.76 -6.33
CA GLY A 30 -9.70 -2.43 -6.62
C GLY A 30 -8.75 -2.44 -5.43
N ARG A 31 -7.48 -2.78 -5.70
CA ARG A 31 -6.44 -3.03 -4.69
C ARG A 31 -5.24 -2.12 -4.92
N ALA A 32 -4.61 -1.71 -3.81
CA ALA A 32 -3.39 -0.90 -3.80
C ALA A 32 -2.36 -1.56 -2.90
N SER A 33 -1.12 -1.59 -3.35
CA SER A 33 -0.03 -2.20 -2.59
C SER A 33 0.43 -1.30 -1.44
N ARG A 34 1.22 -1.88 -0.53
CA ARG A 34 1.88 -1.10 0.54
C ARG A 34 2.80 -0.02 -0.04
N ALA A 35 3.46 -0.28 -1.17
CA ALA A 35 4.40 0.65 -1.76
C ALA A 35 3.66 1.83 -2.41
N GLU A 36 2.59 1.57 -3.17
CA GLU A 36 1.71 2.61 -3.71
C GLU A 36 1.18 3.51 -2.58
N TYR A 37 0.64 2.90 -1.53
CA TYR A 37 0.07 3.63 -0.39
C TYR A 37 1.12 4.50 0.32
N TRP A 38 2.20 3.90 0.83
CA TRP A 38 3.16 4.65 1.66
C TRP A 38 3.97 5.68 0.89
N GLN A 39 4.28 5.44 -0.39
CA GLN A 39 4.93 6.46 -1.21
C GLN A 39 4.00 7.65 -1.46
N PHE A 40 2.72 7.40 -1.78
CA PHE A 40 1.76 8.49 -1.95
C PHE A 40 1.55 9.28 -0.66
N ILE A 41 1.35 8.60 0.47
CA ILE A 41 1.20 9.27 1.77
C ILE A 41 2.44 10.10 2.12
N ALA A 42 3.65 9.58 1.89
CA ALA A 42 4.88 10.34 2.13
C ALA A 42 4.96 11.60 1.26
N VAL A 43 4.62 11.51 -0.03
CA VAL A 43 4.59 12.67 -0.94
C VAL A 43 3.50 13.66 -0.54
N ALA A 44 2.29 13.19 -0.18
CA ALA A 44 1.19 14.04 0.24
C ALA A 44 1.52 14.80 1.54
N VAL A 45 2.11 14.12 2.52
CA VAL A 45 2.59 14.74 3.77
C VAL A 45 3.70 15.76 3.48
N ALA A 46 4.67 15.41 2.64
CA ALA A 46 5.74 16.34 2.26
C ALA A 46 5.19 17.59 1.56
N ALA A 47 4.24 17.44 0.64
CA ALA A 47 3.58 18.54 -0.04
C ALA A 47 2.81 19.44 0.94
N TYR A 48 2.08 18.84 1.89
CA TYR A 48 1.35 19.59 2.92
C TYR A 48 2.29 20.37 3.84
N LEU A 49 3.35 19.73 4.33
CA LEU A 49 4.35 20.38 5.19
C LEU A 49 5.08 21.51 4.45
N PHE A 50 5.46 21.27 3.19
CA PHE A 50 6.09 22.29 2.36
C PHE A 50 5.18 23.49 2.13
N ALA A 51 3.91 23.28 1.81
CA ALA A 51 2.93 24.35 1.68
C ALA A 51 2.76 25.13 3.00
N GLY A 52 2.70 24.43 4.14
CA GLY A 52 2.65 25.08 5.45
C GLY A 52 3.88 25.92 5.78
N MET A 53 5.08 25.49 5.36
CA MET A 53 6.29 26.31 5.49
C MET A 53 6.24 27.59 4.64
N LEU A 54 5.67 27.50 3.43
CA LEU A 54 5.46 28.68 2.59
C LEU A 54 4.43 29.64 3.19
N ASP A 55 3.32 29.12 3.72
CA ASP A 55 2.32 29.93 4.43
C ASP A 55 2.96 30.66 5.64
N LEU A 56 3.73 29.93 6.45
CA LEU A 56 4.43 30.50 7.61
C LEU A 56 5.41 31.61 7.21
N GLY A 57 6.15 31.45 6.11
CA GLY A 57 7.08 32.47 5.62
C GLY A 57 6.39 33.71 5.04
N ARG A 58 5.14 33.60 4.59
CA ARG A 58 4.38 34.68 3.96
C ARG A 58 3.52 35.46 4.95
N GLU A 59 2.86 34.75 5.87
CA GLU A 59 1.84 35.32 6.75
C GLU A 59 2.22 35.25 8.25
N GLY A 60 3.31 34.56 8.60
CA GLY A 60 3.73 34.36 9.98
C GLY A 60 2.81 33.40 10.76
N LEU A 61 3.06 33.28 12.08
CA LEU A 61 2.36 32.30 12.93
C LEU A 61 0.86 32.58 13.10
N SER A 62 0.43 33.83 12.91
CA SER A 62 -0.97 34.25 12.99
C SER A 62 -1.70 34.22 11.64
N GLY A 63 -0.97 33.86 10.57
CA GLY A 63 -1.50 33.76 9.21
C GLY A 63 -2.46 32.60 9.04
N THR A 64 -3.33 32.70 8.03
CA THR A 64 -4.20 31.58 7.66
C THR A 64 -3.45 30.68 6.66
N PRO A 65 -3.34 29.37 6.89
CA PRO A 65 -2.51 28.50 6.06
C PRO A 65 -3.23 28.08 4.76
N TRP A 66 -3.47 29.05 3.87
CA TRP A 66 -4.26 28.84 2.66
C TRP A 66 -3.64 27.85 1.69
N LEU A 67 -2.32 27.84 1.50
CA LEU A 67 -1.66 26.88 0.60
C LEU A 67 -1.76 25.46 1.16
N ALA A 68 -1.50 25.27 2.46
CA ALA A 68 -1.63 23.96 3.10
C ALA A 68 -3.08 23.44 3.03
N LEU A 69 -4.07 24.32 3.22
CA LEU A 69 -5.49 24.00 3.05
C LEU A 69 -5.82 23.54 1.62
N LEU A 70 -5.33 24.24 0.60
CA LEU A 70 -5.54 23.87 -0.80
C LEU A 70 -4.89 22.52 -1.14
N VAL A 71 -3.67 22.28 -0.66
CA VAL A 71 -2.98 20.99 -0.84
C VAL A 71 -3.75 19.87 -0.16
N MET A 72 -4.19 20.08 1.09
CA MET A 72 -4.98 19.10 1.83
C MET A 72 -6.28 18.75 1.07
N LEU A 73 -7.03 19.75 0.61
CA LEU A 73 -8.28 19.54 -0.12
C LEU A 73 -8.05 18.84 -1.47
N GLY A 74 -7.02 19.24 -2.22
CA GLY A 74 -6.67 18.64 -3.50
C GLY A 74 -6.11 17.22 -3.40
N LEU A 75 -5.55 16.82 -2.25
CA LEU A 75 -5.02 15.47 -2.05
C LEU A 75 -5.92 14.58 -1.18
N ALA A 76 -6.94 15.13 -0.53
CA ALA A 76 -7.85 14.38 0.34
C ALA A 76 -8.51 13.22 -0.41
N ILE A 77 -9.11 13.48 -1.57
CA ILE A 77 -9.82 12.46 -2.35
C ILE A 77 -8.90 11.31 -2.78
N PRO A 78 -7.74 11.54 -3.44
CA PRO A 78 -6.85 10.45 -3.80
C PRO A 78 -6.26 9.74 -2.57
N ALA A 79 -6.06 10.44 -1.44
CA ALA A 79 -5.65 9.81 -0.17
C ALA A 79 -6.71 8.85 0.36
N TYR A 80 -7.99 9.23 0.35
CA TYR A 80 -9.07 8.31 0.71
C TYR A 80 -9.20 7.17 -0.29
N ALA A 81 -9.15 7.45 -1.59
CA ALA A 81 -9.26 6.41 -2.62
C ALA A 81 -8.16 5.34 -2.47
N VAL A 82 -6.90 5.73 -2.29
CA VAL A 82 -5.81 4.75 -2.08
C VAL A 82 -5.93 4.03 -0.73
N THR A 83 -6.44 4.69 0.31
CA THR A 83 -6.70 4.06 1.62
C THR A 83 -7.74 2.94 1.50
N PHE A 84 -8.84 3.18 0.78
CA PHE A 84 -9.86 2.16 0.50
C PHE A 84 -9.26 0.98 -0.25
N ARG A 85 -8.53 1.24 -1.35
CA ARG A 85 -7.86 0.19 -2.13
C ARG A 85 -6.81 -0.58 -1.32
N ARG A 86 -6.11 0.06 -0.38
CA ARG A 86 -5.15 -0.59 0.51
C ARG A 86 -5.83 -1.50 1.52
N LEU A 87 -6.98 -1.10 2.07
CA LEU A 87 -7.78 -1.94 2.96
C LEU A 87 -8.37 -3.14 2.20
N HIS A 88 -8.89 -2.91 1.00
CA HIS A 88 -9.38 -3.95 0.10
C HIS A 88 -8.31 -4.99 -0.26
N ASP A 89 -7.04 -4.60 -0.32
CA ASP A 89 -5.93 -5.52 -0.56
C ASP A 89 -5.76 -6.58 0.53
N ARG A 90 -6.34 -6.38 1.71
CA ARG A 90 -6.39 -7.33 2.83
C ARG A 90 -7.79 -7.90 3.09
N GLY A 91 -8.72 -7.72 2.16
CA GLY A 91 -10.12 -8.12 2.33
C GLY A 91 -10.89 -7.28 3.37
N VAL A 92 -10.33 -6.18 3.86
CA VAL A 92 -10.97 -5.31 4.86
C VAL A 92 -11.87 -4.32 4.16
N THR A 93 -13.09 -4.11 4.67
CA THR A 93 -14.01 -3.12 4.11
C THR A 93 -13.52 -1.69 4.37
N GLY A 94 -13.66 -0.80 3.40
CA GLY A 94 -13.32 0.62 3.56
C GLY A 94 -14.18 1.37 4.60
N TRP A 95 -15.29 0.77 5.05
CA TRP A 95 -16.19 1.34 6.06
C TRP A 95 -15.52 1.66 7.39
N VAL A 96 -14.39 1.02 7.73
CA VAL A 96 -13.61 1.36 8.92
C VAL A 96 -13.14 2.82 8.93
N ILE A 97 -12.92 3.41 7.75
CA ILE A 97 -12.63 4.85 7.59
C ILE A 97 -13.87 5.71 7.89
N GLY A 98 -15.05 5.26 7.45
CA GLY A 98 -16.31 5.91 7.78
C GLY A 98 -16.59 5.88 9.28
N LEU A 99 -16.33 4.74 9.94
CA LEU A 99 -16.44 4.62 11.38
C LEU A 99 -15.52 5.60 12.12
N GLN A 100 -14.29 5.77 11.65
CA GLN A 100 -13.35 6.76 12.20
C GLN A 100 -13.92 8.20 12.12
N TRP A 101 -14.57 8.55 11.01
CA TRP A 101 -15.24 9.85 10.85
C TRP A 101 -16.44 10.02 11.78
N VAL A 102 -17.24 8.96 11.97
CA VAL A 102 -18.38 8.98 12.90
C VAL A 102 -17.92 9.22 14.34
N LEU A 103 -16.88 8.51 14.81
CA LEU A 103 -16.32 8.72 16.15
C LEU A 103 -15.81 10.16 16.32
N ASN A 104 -15.03 10.67 15.37
CA ASN A 104 -14.57 12.07 15.41
C ASN A 104 -15.73 13.08 15.41
N GLY A 105 -16.83 12.79 14.72
CA GLY A 105 -18.03 13.60 14.74
C GLY A 105 -18.74 13.59 16.10
N ILE A 106 -18.85 12.42 16.73
CA ILE A 106 -19.40 12.27 18.09
C ILE A 106 -18.55 13.07 19.09
N TYR A 107 -17.23 12.87 19.07
CA TYR A 107 -16.28 13.65 19.87
C TYR A 107 -16.53 15.15 19.76
N PHE A 108 -16.59 15.65 18.51
CA PHE A 108 -16.78 17.07 18.24
C PHE A 108 -18.10 17.59 18.82
N VAL A 109 -19.20 16.88 18.57
CA VAL A 109 -20.54 17.29 19.07
C VAL A 109 -20.57 17.30 20.59
N VAL A 110 -20.08 16.25 21.24
CA VAL A 110 -20.08 16.15 22.70
C VAL A 110 -19.15 17.20 23.33
N ASP A 111 -17.99 17.47 22.74
CA ASP A 111 -17.10 18.56 23.18
C ASP A 111 -17.76 19.95 23.05
N ARG A 112 -18.48 20.21 21.95
CA ARG A 112 -19.25 21.45 21.79
C ARG A 112 -20.38 21.57 22.83
N MET A 113 -21.09 20.49 23.14
CA MET A 113 -22.08 20.48 24.20
C MET A 113 -21.44 20.75 25.57
N ARG A 114 -20.34 20.05 25.87
CA ARG A 114 -19.60 20.19 27.12
C ARG A 114 -19.10 21.60 27.34
N ALA A 115 -18.69 22.31 26.28
CA ALA A 115 -18.23 23.69 26.38
C ALA A 115 -19.28 24.64 27.00
N GLY A 116 -20.57 24.38 26.77
CA GLY A 116 -21.69 25.13 27.34
C GLY A 116 -22.11 24.68 28.75
N THR A 117 -21.61 23.53 29.23
CA THR A 117 -21.99 22.94 30.51
C THR A 117 -20.85 22.90 31.53
N ARG A 118 -19.71 23.55 31.24
CA ARG A 118 -18.53 23.53 32.12
C ARG A 118 -18.87 24.03 33.53
N GLY A 119 -18.47 23.26 34.54
CA GLY A 119 -18.76 23.58 35.96
C GLY A 119 -20.17 23.23 36.43
N SER A 120 -21.02 22.67 35.57
CA SER A 120 -22.33 22.14 35.96
C SER A 120 -22.26 20.67 36.39
N LEU A 121 -23.35 20.15 36.97
CA LEU A 121 -23.50 18.75 37.37
C LEU A 121 -23.37 17.75 36.21
N ILE A 122 -23.58 18.18 34.96
CA ILE A 122 -23.52 17.33 33.75
C ILE A 122 -22.18 17.41 33.00
N ASP A 123 -21.24 18.26 33.45
CA ASP A 123 -19.90 18.38 32.85
C ASP A 123 -19.10 17.06 32.97
N ALA A 124 -19.05 16.48 34.17
CA ALA A 124 -18.30 15.26 34.43
C ALA A 124 -18.76 14.07 33.59
N PRO A 125 -20.07 13.79 33.44
CA PRO A 125 -20.57 12.79 32.48
C PRO A 125 -20.11 13.05 31.03
N PHE A 126 -20.22 14.29 30.51
CA PHE A 126 -19.75 14.59 29.16
C PHE A 126 -18.24 14.44 29.00
N ALA A 127 -17.47 14.82 30.03
CA ALA A 127 -16.02 14.61 30.05
C ALA A 127 -15.66 13.12 29.96
N LEU A 128 -16.38 12.27 30.69
CA LEU A 128 -16.20 10.81 30.66
C LEU A 128 -16.51 10.23 29.26
N ILE A 129 -17.62 10.66 28.65
CA ILE A 129 -18.00 10.23 27.29
C ILE A 129 -16.90 10.60 26.28
N ASN A 130 -16.43 11.85 26.27
CA ASN A 130 -15.33 12.27 25.40
C ASN A 130 -14.04 11.48 25.69
N GLY A 131 -13.74 11.20 26.95
CA GLY A 131 -12.59 10.40 27.34
C GLY A 131 -12.64 8.99 26.76
N ILE A 132 -13.80 8.32 26.84
CA ILE A 132 -14.01 6.99 26.24
C ILE A 132 -13.91 7.06 24.72
N ASP A 133 -14.53 8.05 24.09
CA ASP A 133 -14.53 8.20 22.64
C ASP A 133 -13.11 8.46 22.08
N ILE A 134 -12.27 9.21 22.80
CA ILE A 134 -10.84 9.36 22.47
C ILE A 134 -10.15 8.00 22.48
N LEU A 135 -10.38 7.16 23.49
CA LEU A 135 -9.75 5.84 23.57
C LEU A 135 -10.21 4.92 22.43
N LEU A 136 -11.49 4.94 22.08
CA LEU A 136 -12.04 4.19 20.95
C LEU A 136 -11.47 4.67 19.61
N THR A 137 -11.37 5.98 19.43
CA THR A 137 -10.78 6.64 18.27
C THR A 137 -9.31 6.23 18.11
N LEU A 138 -8.53 6.25 19.18
CA LEU A 138 -7.12 5.85 19.14
C LEU A 138 -6.97 4.35 18.86
N ALA A 139 -7.78 3.50 19.49
CA ALA A 139 -7.76 2.06 19.24
C ALA A 139 -8.08 1.74 17.77
N LEU A 140 -9.10 2.40 17.20
CA LEU A 140 -9.46 2.23 15.79
C LEU A 140 -8.38 2.77 14.85
N ALA A 141 -7.79 3.94 15.15
CA ALA A 141 -6.70 4.50 14.36
C ALA A 141 -5.48 3.56 14.34
N ILE A 142 -5.10 3.00 15.49
CA ILE A 142 -4.04 1.99 15.59
C ILE A 142 -4.40 0.76 14.75
N TYR A 143 -5.62 0.25 14.87
CA TYR A 143 -6.09 -0.87 14.05
C TYR A 143 -5.96 -0.55 12.55
N ILE A 144 -6.42 0.62 12.09
CA ILE A 144 -6.33 1.03 10.69
C ILE A 144 -4.87 1.12 10.23
N VAL A 145 -4.00 1.77 10.99
CA VAL A 145 -2.56 1.89 10.66
C VAL A 145 -1.91 0.50 10.56
N VAL A 146 -2.22 -0.40 11.49
CA VAL A 146 -1.73 -1.79 11.46
C VAL A 146 -2.19 -2.49 10.19
N GLN A 147 -3.46 -2.34 9.80
CA GLN A 147 -3.99 -2.95 8.58
C GLN A 147 -3.33 -2.36 7.33
N LEU A 148 -3.09 -1.05 7.28
CA LEU A 148 -2.41 -0.39 6.15
C LEU A 148 -0.93 -0.82 6.02
N SER A 149 -0.29 -1.19 7.13
CA SER A 149 1.13 -1.57 7.19
C SER A 149 1.40 -3.05 6.90
N ARG A 150 0.45 -3.93 7.24
CA ARG A 150 0.59 -5.39 7.02
C ARG A 150 0.61 -5.75 5.53
N PRO A 151 1.19 -6.90 5.14
CA PRO A 151 1.11 -7.39 3.77
C PRO A 151 -0.33 -7.67 3.35
N GLY A 152 -0.57 -7.53 2.03
CA GLY A 152 -1.83 -7.87 1.37
C GLY A 152 -2.01 -9.36 1.10
N ASP A 153 -3.20 -9.71 0.63
CA ASP A 153 -3.54 -11.07 0.22
C ASP A 153 -2.76 -11.46 -1.05
N VAL A 154 -2.21 -12.67 -1.09
CA VAL A 154 -1.34 -13.13 -2.19
C VAL A 154 -2.14 -13.50 -3.44
N GLY A 155 -3.37 -13.99 -3.27
CA GLY A 155 -4.26 -14.38 -4.36
C GLY A 155 -5.35 -13.35 -4.64
N ASP A 156 -6.24 -13.70 -5.55
CA ASP A 156 -7.46 -12.94 -5.82
C ASP A 156 -8.32 -12.89 -4.55
N ASN A 157 -8.92 -11.73 -4.29
CA ASN A 157 -9.89 -11.56 -3.22
C ASN A 157 -11.18 -10.91 -3.75
N ALA A 158 -12.15 -10.65 -2.88
CA ALA A 158 -13.45 -10.05 -3.27
C ALA A 158 -13.34 -8.70 -4.01
N TYR A 159 -12.19 -8.03 -3.93
CA TYR A 159 -11.93 -6.74 -4.54
C TYR A 159 -11.06 -6.82 -5.81
N GLY A 160 -10.73 -8.04 -6.25
CA GLY A 160 -10.04 -8.31 -7.52
C GLY A 160 -8.63 -8.90 -7.37
N PRO A 161 -7.89 -8.94 -8.49
CA PRO A 161 -6.55 -9.54 -8.53
C PRO A 161 -5.53 -8.70 -7.75
N PRO A 162 -4.42 -9.32 -7.30
CA PRO A 162 -3.39 -8.61 -6.54
C PRO A 162 -2.83 -7.40 -7.31
N PRO A 163 -2.36 -6.35 -6.59
CA PRO A 163 -1.84 -5.16 -7.24
C PRO A 163 -0.68 -5.48 -8.19
N SER A 164 -0.51 -4.68 -9.23
CA SER A 164 0.43 -4.99 -10.33
C SER A 164 1.90 -5.08 -9.90
N ASP A 165 2.30 -4.50 -8.77
CA ASP A 165 3.64 -4.63 -8.21
C ASP A 165 3.84 -5.91 -7.38
N HIS A 166 2.75 -6.61 -7.05
CA HIS A 166 2.73 -7.98 -6.52
C HIS A 166 2.75 -9.03 -7.63
N ILE A 167 2.74 -8.62 -8.91
CA ILE A 167 3.10 -9.54 -10.00
C ILE A 167 4.53 -9.95 -9.72
N VAL A 168 4.66 -11.09 -9.04
CA VAL A 168 5.85 -11.94 -8.98
C VAL A 168 6.43 -11.82 -10.36
N ALA A 169 7.59 -11.15 -10.47
CA ALA A 169 8.21 -10.83 -11.73
C ALA A 169 8.03 -12.04 -12.63
N THR A 170 7.20 -11.95 -13.67
CA THR A 170 7.03 -13.07 -14.59
C THR A 170 8.45 -13.41 -14.97
N PRO A 171 8.98 -14.61 -14.64
CA PRO A 171 10.41 -14.81 -14.66
C PRO A 171 10.91 -14.34 -16.02
N SER A 172 11.97 -13.51 -16.03
CA SER A 172 12.50 -12.99 -17.30
C SER A 172 12.64 -14.14 -18.28
N ALA A 173 12.60 -13.88 -19.59
CA ALA A 173 12.79 -14.96 -20.57
C ALA A 173 14.01 -15.84 -20.22
N ASP A 174 15.06 -15.21 -19.66
CA ASP A 174 16.26 -15.87 -19.14
C ASP A 174 16.00 -16.72 -17.88
N ALA A 175 15.22 -16.23 -16.92
CA ALA A 175 14.86 -16.99 -15.72
C ALA A 175 13.90 -18.16 -16.03
N ARG A 176 13.00 -18.00 -17.00
CA ARG A 176 12.18 -19.11 -17.54
C ARG A 176 13.05 -20.17 -18.20
N ARG A 177 13.95 -19.76 -19.10
CA ARG A 177 14.95 -20.66 -19.71
C ARG A 177 15.82 -21.36 -18.67
N ALA A 178 16.20 -20.68 -17.59
CA ALA A 178 16.95 -21.28 -16.50
C ALA A 178 16.15 -22.35 -15.73
N ALA A 179 14.88 -22.06 -15.42
CA ALA A 179 13.98 -23.03 -14.76
C ALA A 179 13.67 -24.25 -15.65
N ASP A 180 13.50 -24.03 -16.95
CA ASP A 180 13.29 -25.09 -17.94
C ASP A 180 14.55 -25.98 -18.06
N ARG A 181 15.75 -25.40 -17.99
CA ARG A 181 17.01 -26.17 -17.95
C ARG A 181 17.14 -27.01 -16.69
N VAL A 182 16.80 -26.45 -15.53
CA VAL A 182 16.87 -27.19 -14.26
C VAL A 182 15.91 -28.37 -14.28
N SER A 183 14.67 -28.17 -14.75
CA SER A 183 13.69 -29.25 -14.86
C SER A 183 14.09 -30.32 -15.88
N GLU A 184 14.71 -29.94 -16.99
CA GLU A 184 15.27 -30.89 -17.97
C GLU A 184 16.45 -31.68 -17.40
N LEU A 185 17.37 -31.04 -16.66
CA LEU A 185 18.48 -31.74 -16.00
C LEU A 185 17.99 -32.73 -14.93
N GLU A 186 16.95 -32.38 -14.18
CA GLU A 186 16.31 -33.29 -13.24
C GLU A 186 15.68 -34.49 -13.94
N ARG A 187 15.05 -34.27 -15.10
CA ARG A 187 14.50 -35.33 -15.95
C ARG A 187 15.58 -36.26 -16.48
N LEU A 188 16.67 -35.71 -17.02
CA LEU A 188 17.82 -36.49 -17.50
C LEU A 188 18.44 -37.30 -16.36
N THR A 189 18.58 -36.71 -15.18
CA THR A 189 19.11 -37.38 -13.99
C THR A 189 18.21 -38.55 -13.57
N LYS A 190 16.88 -38.38 -13.62
CA LYS A 190 15.93 -39.46 -13.34
C LYS A 190 16.03 -40.60 -14.35
N LEU A 191 16.17 -40.29 -15.64
CA LEU A 191 16.31 -41.29 -16.70
C LEU A 191 17.62 -42.07 -16.60
N HIS A 192 18.71 -41.37 -16.30
CA HIS A 192 20.01 -41.98 -16.07
C HIS A 192 19.99 -42.90 -14.83
N ARG A 193 19.45 -42.43 -13.69
CA ARG A 193 19.28 -43.26 -12.49
C ARG A 193 18.34 -44.45 -12.73
N GLY A 194 17.36 -44.30 -13.62
CA GLY A 194 16.45 -45.37 -14.05
C GLY A 194 17.05 -46.38 -15.02
N GLY A 195 18.33 -46.23 -15.39
CA GLY A 195 19.02 -47.11 -16.35
C GLY A 195 18.56 -46.95 -17.81
N VAL A 196 17.78 -45.91 -18.11
CA VAL A 196 17.25 -45.64 -19.46
C VAL A 196 18.29 -44.91 -20.32
N LEU A 197 19.16 -44.10 -19.70
CA LEU A 197 20.28 -43.42 -20.37
C LEU A 197 21.63 -43.98 -19.92
N THR A 198 22.51 -44.26 -20.89
CA THR A 198 23.91 -44.59 -20.61
C THR A 198 24.71 -43.35 -20.19
N ASP A 199 25.85 -43.54 -19.51
CA ASP A 199 26.70 -42.44 -19.02
C ASP A 199 27.13 -41.47 -20.13
N ALA A 200 27.47 -42.03 -21.30
CA ALA A 200 27.90 -41.25 -22.46
C ALA A 200 26.76 -40.39 -23.04
N GLU A 201 25.54 -40.94 -23.12
CA GLU A 201 24.36 -40.22 -23.60
C GLU A 201 23.91 -39.14 -22.63
N PHE A 202 24.04 -39.38 -21.32
CA PHE A 202 23.68 -38.42 -20.29
C PHE A 202 24.57 -37.17 -20.35
N GLU A 203 25.89 -37.35 -20.39
CA GLU A 203 26.82 -36.22 -20.48
C GLU A 203 26.67 -35.44 -21.80
N GLN A 204 26.36 -36.12 -22.91
CA GLN A 204 26.09 -35.46 -24.18
C GLN A 204 24.83 -34.57 -24.11
N GLN A 205 23.73 -35.07 -23.56
CA GLN A 205 22.46 -34.31 -23.47
C GLN A 205 22.53 -33.18 -22.43
N LYS A 206 23.27 -33.38 -21.35
CA LYS A 206 23.57 -32.36 -20.35
C LYS A 206 24.45 -31.24 -20.92
N ALA A 207 25.47 -31.56 -21.69
CA ALA A 207 26.28 -30.55 -22.38
C ALA A 207 25.42 -29.74 -23.38
N ALA A 208 24.58 -30.43 -24.17
CA ALA A 208 23.70 -29.79 -25.14
C ALA A 208 22.59 -28.91 -24.53
N SER A 209 22.20 -29.14 -23.27
CA SER A 209 21.24 -28.29 -22.56
C SER A 209 21.88 -27.05 -21.93
N LEU A 210 23.17 -27.13 -21.60
CA LEU A 210 23.97 -26.00 -21.11
C LEU A 210 24.39 -25.04 -22.23
N ASP A 211 24.66 -25.56 -23.44
CA ASP A 211 25.18 -24.77 -24.57
C ASP A 211 24.08 -24.01 -25.37
N ARG A 212 22.80 -24.36 -25.18
CA ARG A 212 21.64 -23.73 -25.85
C ARG A 212 21.17 -22.40 -25.19
N GLY A 213 21.93 -21.84 -24.26
CA GLY A 213 21.58 -20.67 -23.44
C GLY A 213 22.22 -19.37 -23.91
#